data_AF-A0A257KY69-F1
#
_entry.id   AF-A0A257KY69-F1
#
_cell.length_a   1.000
_cell.length_b   1.000
_cell.length_c   1.000
_cell.angle_alpha   90.00
_cell.angle_beta   90.00
_cell.angle_gamma   90.00
#
_symmetry.space_group_name_H-M   'P 1'
#
loop_
_entity.id
_entity.type
_entity.pdbx_description
1 polymer ?
#
loop_
_entity_poly.entity_id
_entity_poly.type
_entity_poly.pdbx_seq_one_letter_code
_entity_poly.pdbx_strand_id
1 'polypeptide(L)'
;MLYACDAEWWQSGNGNDFAGLKVSRSHHPGVMQVRLRPDGEAWCNRILMDEMGEIGAGGSSCFQALNLAVQFGCRRIALVGCDARIDKGKHWHPDHGGRLKNPVQQTADIWVRSFQAAAQDLVALGVEVTNCSPDSAINAFVKAPLAHWIDGCSNG
;
A
#
# COMPACT_ATOMS: atom_id res chain seq x y z
N MET A 1 7.28 -10.28 0.54
CA MET A 1 7.89 -8.92 0.53
C MET A 1 7.47 -8.22 1.81
N LEU A 2 8.36 -7.42 2.40
CA LEU A 2 8.02 -6.47 3.46
C LEU A 2 8.35 -5.06 2.96
N TYR A 3 7.38 -4.16 3.04
CA TYR A 3 7.51 -2.77 2.58
C TYR A 3 7.21 -1.78 3.70
N ALA A 4 8.08 -0.80 3.87
CA ALA A 4 7.82 0.40 4.68
C ALA A 4 8.47 1.62 4.02
N CYS A 5 7.72 2.72 3.92
CA CYS A 5 8.18 3.93 3.23
C CYS A 5 9.20 4.73 4.08
N ASP A 6 8.98 4.77 5.38
CA ASP A 6 9.67 5.67 6.32
C ASP A 6 11.03 5.11 6.74
N ALA A 7 12.07 5.95 6.70
CA ALA A 7 13.42 5.57 7.12
C ALA A 7 13.46 5.25 8.62
N GLU A 8 12.71 6.01 9.42
CA GLU A 8 12.61 5.86 10.86
C GLU A 8 12.04 4.49 11.27
N TRP A 9 11.13 3.93 10.47
CA TRP A 9 10.58 2.58 10.72
C TRP A 9 11.68 1.53 10.65
N TRP A 10 12.53 1.58 9.62
CA TRP A 10 13.67 0.67 9.48
C TRP A 10 14.75 0.91 10.53
N GLN A 11 15.06 2.17 10.83
CA GLN A 11 16.06 2.54 11.85
C GLN A 11 15.68 2.07 13.26
N SER A 12 14.39 1.95 13.56
CA SER A 12 13.91 1.38 14.83
C SER A 12 14.17 -0.12 15.00
N GLY A 13 14.67 -0.79 13.95
CA GLY A 13 14.98 -2.22 13.92
C GLY A 13 13.79 -3.10 13.52
N ASN A 14 12.65 -2.52 13.17
CA ASN A 14 11.49 -3.26 12.71
C ASN A 14 11.79 -4.03 11.41
N GLY A 15 11.31 -5.27 11.31
CA GLY A 15 11.48 -6.10 10.12
C GLY A 15 12.91 -6.60 9.88
N ASN A 16 13.84 -6.43 10.82
CA ASN A 16 15.19 -6.95 10.71
C ASN A 16 15.23 -8.48 10.60
N ASP A 17 14.31 -9.15 11.29
CA ASP A 17 14.09 -10.60 11.31
C ASP A 17 13.36 -11.14 10.06
N PHE A 18 12.72 -10.28 9.27
CA PHE A 18 12.05 -10.71 8.04
C PHE A 18 13.05 -11.28 7.03
N ALA A 19 12.98 -12.58 6.77
CA ALA A 19 13.95 -13.26 5.90
C ALA A 19 13.74 -13.00 4.39
N GLY A 20 12.57 -12.49 3.99
CA GLY A 20 12.23 -12.25 2.59
C GLY A 20 12.73 -10.91 2.05
N LEU A 21 12.29 -10.58 0.82
CA LEU A 21 12.60 -9.30 0.18
C LEU A 21 12.06 -8.11 0.98
N LYS A 22 12.95 -7.26 1.48
CA LYS A 22 12.67 -5.98 2.15
C LYS A 22 12.78 -4.85 1.14
N VAL A 23 11.80 -3.96 1.12
CA VAL A 23 11.71 -2.86 0.14
C VAL A 23 11.36 -1.54 0.83
N SER A 24 11.97 -0.44 0.41
CA SER A 24 11.65 0.90 0.92
C SER A 24 11.91 1.99 -0.11
N ARG A 25 11.20 3.12 0.00
CA ARG A 25 11.58 4.36 -0.69
C ARG A 25 12.92 4.90 -0.15
N SER A 26 13.12 4.77 1.15
CA SER A 26 14.28 5.32 1.85
C SER A 26 15.46 4.35 1.76
N HIS A 27 16.67 4.88 1.64
CA HIS A 27 17.87 4.05 1.65
C HIS A 27 18.10 3.46 3.06
N HIS A 28 18.29 2.14 3.14
CA HIS A 28 18.68 1.44 4.36
C HIS A 28 19.51 0.18 4.01
N PRO A 29 20.59 -0.14 4.75
CA PRO A 29 21.38 -1.34 4.52
C PRO A 29 20.51 -2.62 4.50
N GLY A 30 20.72 -3.46 3.49
CA GLY A 30 19.97 -4.72 3.34
C GLY A 30 18.50 -4.57 2.93
N VAL A 31 18.06 -3.37 2.54
CA VAL A 31 16.70 -3.09 2.07
C VAL A 31 16.78 -2.57 0.62
N MET A 32 16.00 -3.18 -0.28
CA MET A 32 15.95 -2.77 -1.67
C MET A 32 15.26 -1.42 -1.80
N GLN A 33 15.90 -0.48 -2.50
CA GLN A 33 15.35 0.85 -2.66
C GLN A 33 14.44 0.94 -3.90
N VAL A 34 13.29 1.60 -3.76
CA VAL A 34 12.37 1.98 -4.84
C VAL A 34 12.23 3.49 -4.90
N ARG A 35 11.78 4.02 -6.04
CA ARG A 35 11.55 5.46 -6.23
C ARG A 35 10.07 5.76 -6.30
N LEU A 36 9.63 6.86 -5.69
CA LEU A 36 8.30 7.41 -5.99
C LEU A 36 8.43 8.34 -7.19
N ARG A 37 7.57 8.17 -8.19
CA ARG A 37 7.59 9.03 -9.38
C ARG A 37 7.09 10.44 -9.06
N PRO A 38 7.88 11.50 -9.34
CA PRO A 38 7.39 12.87 -9.27
C PRO A 38 6.41 13.17 -10.41
N ASP A 39 5.49 14.10 -10.18
CA ASP A 39 4.56 14.64 -11.18
C ASP A 39 4.54 16.16 -11.03
N GLY A 40 5.46 16.84 -11.72
CA GLY A 40 5.77 18.25 -11.50
C GLY A 40 6.28 18.51 -10.08
N GLU A 41 5.62 19.44 -9.36
CA GLU A 41 5.91 19.73 -7.95
C GLU A 41 5.24 18.73 -6.98
N ALA A 42 4.41 17.82 -7.49
CA ALA A 42 3.69 16.81 -6.72
C ALA A 42 4.27 15.40 -6.92
N TRP A 43 3.60 14.40 -6.34
CA TRP A 43 3.90 12.99 -6.57
C TRP A 43 2.82 12.36 -7.45
N CYS A 44 3.23 11.48 -8.36
CA CYS A 44 2.31 10.68 -9.15
C CYS A 44 1.51 9.73 -8.24
N ASN A 45 0.19 9.70 -8.37
CA ASN A 45 -0.72 8.87 -7.56
C ASN A 45 -1.41 7.78 -8.39
N ARG A 46 -0.69 7.21 -9.36
CA ARG A 46 -1.17 6.16 -10.28
C ARG A 46 -0.40 4.87 -10.09
N ILE A 47 -0.97 3.76 -10.56
CA ILE A 47 -0.24 2.48 -10.64
C ILE A 47 0.71 2.54 -11.83
N LEU A 48 2.01 2.39 -11.57
CA LEU A 48 3.06 2.49 -12.59
C LEU A 48 3.61 1.11 -12.97
N MET A 49 3.83 0.90 -14.26
CA MET A 49 4.27 -0.39 -14.83
C MET A 49 5.40 -0.26 -15.86
N ASP A 50 5.82 0.96 -16.14
CA ASP A 50 6.76 1.31 -17.19
C ASP A 50 8.22 1.18 -16.74
N GLU A 51 8.52 1.38 -15.45
CA GLU A 51 9.85 1.10 -14.89
C GLU A 51 9.74 0.28 -13.58
N MET A 52 10.40 -0.87 -13.55
CA MET A 52 10.45 -1.73 -12.37
C MET A 52 11.14 -1.01 -11.21
N GLY A 53 10.48 -0.92 -10.06
CA GLY A 53 11.02 -0.24 -8.88
C GLY A 53 10.78 1.28 -8.86
N GLU A 54 10.06 1.83 -9.83
CA GLU A 54 9.44 3.15 -9.73
C GLU A 54 7.93 3.02 -9.53
N ILE A 55 7.39 3.61 -8.47
CA ILE A 55 5.99 3.43 -8.05
C ILE A 55 5.28 4.76 -7.80
N GLY A 56 3.94 4.74 -7.87
CA GLY A 56 3.12 5.87 -7.44
C GLY A 56 3.14 6.06 -5.93
N ALA A 57 3.03 7.31 -5.47
CA ALA A 57 3.02 7.63 -4.05
C ALA A 57 1.69 7.27 -3.38
N GLY A 58 0.56 7.67 -3.97
CA GLY A 58 -0.81 7.40 -3.48
C GLY A 58 -1.09 7.82 -2.03
N GLY A 59 -0.19 8.61 -1.44
CA GLY A 59 -0.22 9.08 -0.06
C GLY A 59 -0.02 8.01 1.03
N SER A 60 -0.01 6.70 0.72
CA SER A 60 0.04 5.63 1.72
C SER A 60 0.99 4.49 1.33
N SER A 61 1.54 3.82 2.34
CA SER A 61 2.33 2.60 2.15
C SER A 61 1.50 1.43 1.59
N CYS A 62 0.20 1.33 1.95
CA CYS A 62 -0.72 0.37 1.33
C CYS A 62 -0.78 0.53 -0.20
N PHE A 63 -0.92 1.77 -0.69
CA PHE A 63 -0.97 2.04 -2.13
C PHE A 63 0.35 1.69 -2.84
N GLN A 64 1.47 2.05 -2.22
CA GLN A 64 2.81 1.76 -2.74
C GLN A 64 3.06 0.24 -2.80
N ALA A 65 2.67 -0.49 -1.76
CA ALA A 65 2.76 -1.95 -1.72
C ALA A 65 1.87 -2.60 -2.78
N LEU A 66 0.66 -2.06 -3.03
CA LEU A 66 -0.20 -2.50 -4.13
C LEU A 66 0.52 -2.32 -5.48
N ASN A 67 1.11 -1.16 -5.74
CA ASN A 67 1.85 -0.94 -6.99
C ASN A 67 3.00 -1.95 -7.14
N LEU A 68 3.77 -2.22 -6.08
CA LEU A 68 4.84 -3.21 -6.11
C LEU A 68 4.33 -4.63 -6.40
N ALA A 69 3.21 -5.03 -5.78
CA ALA A 69 2.59 -6.33 -6.04
C ALA A 69 2.19 -6.47 -7.52
N VAL A 70 1.63 -5.42 -8.12
CA VAL A 70 1.27 -5.39 -9.55
C VAL A 70 2.51 -5.53 -10.43
N GLN A 71 3.59 -4.80 -10.11
CA GLN A 71 4.88 -4.90 -10.80
C GLN A 71 5.51 -6.29 -10.69
N PHE A 72 5.36 -6.96 -9.54
CA PHE A 72 5.77 -8.36 -9.36
C PHE A 72 4.87 -9.38 -10.07
N GLY A 73 3.88 -8.92 -10.84
CA GLY A 73 3.03 -9.78 -11.66
C GLY A 73 1.84 -10.37 -10.92
N CYS A 74 1.53 -9.92 -9.69
CA CYS A 74 0.32 -10.37 -9.00
C CYS A 74 -0.92 -9.95 -9.80
N ARG A 75 -1.88 -10.88 -9.94
CA ARG A 75 -3.16 -10.66 -10.64
C ARG A 75 -4.39 -10.77 -9.75
N ARG A 76 -4.25 -11.39 -8.58
CA ARG A 76 -5.26 -11.42 -7.53
C ARG A 76 -4.63 -10.89 -6.26
N ILE A 77 -5.18 -9.82 -5.69
CA ILE A 77 -4.61 -9.13 -4.53
C ILE A 77 -5.70 -8.87 -3.50
N ALA A 78 -5.46 -9.25 -2.25
CA ALA A 78 -6.30 -8.88 -1.10
C ALA A 78 -5.71 -7.68 -0.36
N LEU A 79 -6.53 -6.68 -0.08
CA LEU A 79 -6.19 -5.57 0.82
C LEU A 79 -6.70 -5.85 2.23
N VAL A 80 -5.78 -5.94 3.20
CA VAL A 80 -6.11 -6.20 4.61
C VAL A 80 -5.50 -5.08 5.46
N GLY A 81 -6.31 -4.50 6.34
CA GLY A 81 -5.89 -3.39 7.21
C GLY A 81 -5.72 -2.05 6.49
N CYS A 82 -6.18 -1.92 5.25
CA CYS A 82 -6.18 -0.66 4.51
C CYS A 82 -7.55 0.02 4.68
N ASP A 83 -7.73 0.69 5.82
CA ASP A 83 -9.04 1.23 6.20
C ASP A 83 -9.31 2.64 5.65
N ALA A 84 -8.30 3.52 5.65
CA ALA A 84 -8.48 4.95 5.36
C ALA A 84 -9.60 5.61 6.19
N ARG A 85 -9.73 5.21 7.46
CA ARG A 85 -10.63 5.78 8.46
C ARG A 85 -9.81 6.47 9.53
N ILE A 86 -10.28 7.64 9.98
CA ILE A 86 -9.71 8.37 11.12
C ILE A 86 -10.71 8.41 12.29
N ASP A 87 -11.99 8.37 11.97
CA ASP A 87 -13.13 8.38 12.90
C ASP A 87 -13.28 7.09 13.73
N LYS A 88 -12.67 5.99 13.28
CA LYS A 88 -12.68 4.68 13.98
C LYS A 88 -11.32 4.33 14.61
N GLY A 89 -10.44 5.32 14.77
CA GLY A 89 -9.04 5.14 15.16
C GLY A 89 -8.09 5.39 13.99
N LYS A 90 -6.91 5.97 14.26
CA LYS A 90 -5.92 6.33 13.22
C LYS A 90 -5.10 5.13 12.74
N HIS A 91 -4.81 4.21 13.66
CA HIS A 91 -3.96 3.05 13.48
C HIS A 91 -4.45 1.91 14.39
N TRP A 92 -4.11 0.67 14.03
CA TRP A 92 -4.26 -0.50 14.92
C TRP A 92 -3.15 -0.58 15.99
N HIS A 93 -2.11 0.23 15.85
CA HIS A 93 -1.05 0.45 16.83
C HIS A 93 -1.18 1.84 17.47
N PRO A 94 -0.51 2.13 18.61
CA PRO A 94 -0.49 3.46 19.19
C PRO A 94 -0.02 4.53 18.20
N ASP A 95 -0.48 5.77 18.39
CA ASP A 95 -0.01 6.92 17.62
C ASP A 95 1.51 6.98 17.69
N HIS A 96 2.13 7.31 16.56
CA HIS A 96 3.56 7.49 16.54
C HIS A 96 3.93 8.75 17.34
N GLY A 97 4.84 8.59 18.30
CA GLY A 97 5.55 9.70 18.93
C GLY A 97 6.72 10.20 18.07
N GLY A 98 7.25 11.38 18.37
CA GLY A 98 8.46 11.91 17.72
C GLY A 98 8.21 12.51 16.33
N ARG A 99 9.03 12.14 15.32
CA ARG A 99 9.05 12.76 13.98
C ARG A 99 8.10 12.13 12.96
N LEU A 100 7.54 10.96 13.28
CA LEU A 100 6.59 10.25 12.43
C LEU A 100 5.22 10.94 12.49
N LYS A 101 4.58 11.09 11.32
CA LYS A 101 3.29 11.79 11.21
C LYS A 101 2.14 10.81 11.41
N ASN A 102 1.16 11.21 12.22
CA ASN A 102 -0.12 10.53 12.33
C ASN A 102 -1.08 11.09 11.26
N PRO A 103 -1.94 10.26 10.66
CA PRO A 103 -2.82 10.69 9.58
C PRO A 103 -3.93 11.61 10.10
N VAL A 104 -4.33 12.54 9.23
CA VAL A 104 -5.51 13.41 9.42
C VAL A 104 -6.53 13.12 8.33
N GLN A 105 -7.76 13.65 8.48
CA GLN A 105 -8.84 13.39 7.53
C GLN A 105 -8.45 13.71 6.07
N GLN A 106 -7.76 14.83 5.84
CA GLN A 106 -7.27 15.20 4.51
C GLN A 106 -6.35 14.12 3.90
N THR A 107 -5.53 13.47 4.72
CA THR A 107 -4.64 12.38 4.29
C THR A 107 -5.47 11.15 3.89
N ALA A 108 -6.47 10.79 4.69
CA ALA A 108 -7.39 9.70 4.36
C ALA A 108 -8.15 9.95 3.06
N ASP A 109 -8.59 11.19 2.81
CA ASP A 109 -9.28 11.55 1.57
C ASP A 109 -8.37 11.39 0.33
N ILE A 110 -7.07 11.69 0.46
CA ILE A 110 -6.08 11.46 -0.59
C ILE A 110 -5.94 9.96 -0.87
N TRP A 111 -5.89 9.13 0.18
CA TRP A 111 -5.79 7.69 0.02
C TRP A 111 -7.00 7.13 -0.73
N VAL A 112 -8.21 7.48 -0.30
CA VAL A 112 -9.45 7.03 -0.96
C VAL A 112 -9.47 7.43 -2.43
N ARG A 113 -9.16 8.70 -2.74
CA ARG A 113 -9.07 9.17 -4.13
C ARG A 113 -8.03 8.41 -4.95
N SER A 114 -6.86 8.12 -4.37
CA SER A 114 -5.78 7.40 -5.05
C SER A 114 -6.19 5.97 -5.38
N PHE A 115 -6.78 5.24 -4.43
CA PHE A 115 -7.29 3.89 -4.68
C PHE A 115 -8.45 3.88 -5.69
N GLN A 116 -9.32 4.89 -5.65
CA GLN A 116 -10.40 5.05 -6.64
C GLN A 116 -9.85 5.22 -8.06
N ALA A 117 -8.81 6.07 -8.23
CA ALA A 117 -8.16 6.25 -9.52
C ALA A 117 -7.44 4.97 -9.98
N ALA A 118 -6.79 4.26 -9.05
CA ALA A 118 -6.08 3.02 -9.36
C ALA A 118 -6.99 1.89 -9.82
N ALA A 119 -8.26 1.84 -9.40
CA ALA A 119 -9.18 0.77 -9.81
C ALA A 119 -9.31 0.65 -11.34
N GLN A 120 -9.34 1.77 -12.06
CA GLN A 120 -9.39 1.76 -13.53
C GLN A 120 -8.10 1.21 -14.14
N ASP A 121 -6.94 1.63 -13.61
CA ASP A 121 -5.63 1.14 -14.06
C ASP A 121 -5.50 -0.37 -13.84
N LEU A 122 -5.94 -0.86 -12.68
CA LEU A 122 -5.85 -2.27 -12.30
C LEU A 122 -6.73 -3.16 -13.19
N VAL A 123 -7.94 -2.71 -13.52
CA VAL A 123 -8.81 -3.42 -14.47
C VAL A 123 -8.16 -3.50 -15.85
N ALA A 124 -7.58 -2.40 -16.35
CA ALA A 124 -6.88 -2.38 -17.63
C ALA A 124 -5.65 -3.31 -17.64
N LEU A 125 -5.02 -3.51 -16.49
CA LEU A 125 -3.89 -4.42 -16.28
C LEU A 125 -4.31 -5.88 -16.01
N GLY A 126 -5.62 -6.17 -15.98
CA GLY A 126 -6.15 -7.50 -15.66
C GLY A 126 -5.87 -7.94 -14.21
N VAL A 127 -5.78 -6.98 -13.28
CA VAL A 127 -5.57 -7.22 -11.86
C VAL A 127 -6.89 -7.11 -11.12
N GLU A 128 -7.27 -8.17 -10.44
CA GLU A 128 -8.38 -8.22 -9.51
C GLU A 128 -7.90 -7.87 -8.10
N VAL A 129 -8.54 -6.87 -7.50
CA VAL A 129 -8.31 -6.48 -6.11
C VAL A 129 -9.58 -6.70 -5.30
N THR A 130 -9.44 -7.36 -4.16
CA THR A 130 -10.51 -7.54 -3.17
C THR A 130 -10.15 -6.77 -1.91
N ASN A 131 -11.07 -5.96 -1.40
CA ASN A 131 -10.88 -5.29 -0.12
C ASN A 131 -11.40 -6.18 1.02
N CYS A 132 -10.48 -6.77 1.77
CA CYS A 132 -10.75 -7.62 2.92
C CYS A 132 -10.79 -6.86 4.25
N SER A 133 -11.03 -5.55 4.20
CA SER A 133 -11.19 -4.66 5.36
C SER A 133 -12.63 -4.12 5.35
N PRO A 134 -13.59 -4.76 6.04
CA PRO A 134 -15.03 -4.47 5.89
C PRO A 134 -15.40 -3.01 6.14
N ASP A 135 -14.78 -2.41 7.17
CA ASP A 135 -15.03 -1.03 7.63
C ASP A 135 -14.28 0.05 6.83
N SER A 136 -13.45 -0.36 5.87
CA SER A 136 -12.63 0.55 5.07
C SER A 136 -13.46 1.59 4.32
N ALA A 137 -12.98 2.83 4.26
CA ALA A 137 -13.51 3.89 3.39
C ALA A 137 -13.15 3.66 1.91
N ILE A 138 -12.22 2.75 1.61
CA ILE A 138 -11.85 2.42 0.24
C ILE A 138 -12.91 1.51 -0.37
N ASN A 139 -13.85 2.11 -1.11
CA ASN A 139 -14.94 1.40 -1.79
C ASN A 139 -14.67 1.18 -3.29
N ALA A 140 -13.42 1.38 -3.73
CA ALA A 140 -12.99 1.21 -5.11
C ALA A 140 -12.99 -0.26 -5.58
N PHE A 141 -13.07 -1.21 -4.63
CA PHE A 141 -12.94 -2.65 -4.87
C PHE A 141 -14.08 -3.42 -4.19
N VAL A 142 -14.37 -4.61 -4.72
CA VAL A 142 -15.32 -5.54 -4.09
C VAL A 142 -14.82 -5.90 -2.70
N LYS A 143 -15.72 -5.85 -1.71
CA LYS A 143 -15.42 -6.24 -0.33
C LYS A 143 -15.78 -7.70 -0.08
N ALA A 144 -14.89 -8.45 0.56
CA ALA A 144 -15.15 -9.81 0.99
C ALA A 144 -14.36 -10.18 2.25
N PRO A 145 -14.83 -11.09 3.11
CA PRO A 145 -14.05 -11.59 4.23
C PRO A 145 -12.73 -12.21 3.79
N LEU A 146 -11.65 -12.00 4.55
CA LEU A 146 -10.33 -12.56 4.23
C LEU A 146 -10.34 -14.08 4.13
N ALA A 147 -11.03 -14.77 5.05
CA ALA A 147 -11.17 -16.23 5.02
C ALA A 147 -11.73 -16.73 3.68
N HIS A 148 -12.80 -16.11 3.19
CA HIS A 148 -13.41 -16.47 1.91
C HIS A 148 -12.44 -16.25 0.72
N TRP A 149 -11.64 -15.18 0.76
CA TRP A 149 -10.63 -14.92 -0.27
C TRP A 149 -9.52 -15.98 -0.28
N ILE A 150 -9.05 -16.40 0.90
CA ILE A 150 -8.03 -17.46 1.06
C ILE A 150 -8.55 -18.80 0.53
N ASP A 151 -9.78 -19.17 0.86
CA ASP A 151 -10.40 -20.41 0.38
C ASP A 151 -10.47 -20.44 -1.17
N GLY A 152 -10.75 -19.30 -1.79
CA GLY A 152 -10.75 -19.14 -3.25
C GLY A 152 -9.36 -19.24 -3.91
N CYS A 153 -8.27 -19.04 -3.17
CA CYS A 153 -6.91 -19.18 -3.67
C CYS A 153 -6.44 -20.64 -3.71
N SER A 154 -6.99 -21.49 -2.85
CA SER A 154 -6.58 -22.90 -2.71
C SER A 154 -7.12 -23.81 -3.82
N ASN A 155 -7.99 -23.28 -4.67
CA ASN A 155 -8.67 -24.01 -5.75
C ASN A 155 -8.11 -23.68 -7.16
N GLY A 156 -6.93 -23.05 -7.24
CA GLY A 156 -6.32 -22.60 -8.50
C GLY A 156 -4.94 -23.18 -8.76
#